data_AF-A0A6C7D2M8-F1
#
_entry.id   AF-A0A6C7D2M8-F1
#
_cell.length_a   1.000
_cell.length_b   1.000
_cell.length_c   1.000
_cell.angle_alpha   90.00
_cell.angle_beta   90.00
_cell.angle_gamma   90.00
#
_symmetry.space_group_name_H-M   'P 1'
#
loop_
_entity.id
_entity.type
_entity.pdbx_description
1 polymer ?
#
loop_
_entity_poly.entity_id
_entity_poly.type
_entity_poly.pdbx_seq_one_letter_code
_entity_poly.pdbx_strand_id
1 'polypeptide(L)' 'MEIITRLDAAKAGLKRYYTGKQCKHGHDSERYVYNGHCVTCAINTSLRRQAEIKQLMAEASLQHSS' A
#
# COMPACT_ATOMS: atom_id res chain seq x y z
N MET A 1 3.22 10.26 -14.56
CA MET A 1 3.23 8.80 -14.63
C MET A 1 2.73 8.42 -16.01
N GLU A 2 3.46 7.58 -16.76
CA GLU A 2 2.98 7.07 -18.06
C GLU A 2 1.70 6.25 -17.89
N ILE A 3 0.68 6.50 -18.72
CA ILE A 3 -0.58 5.75 -18.65
C ILE A 3 -0.40 4.44 -19.43
N ILE A 4 -0.38 3.32 -18.70
CA ILE A 4 -0.19 1.98 -19.26
C ILE A 4 -1.15 0.99 -18.61
N THR A 5 -1.52 -0.07 -19.33
CA THR A 5 -2.34 -1.13 -18.74
C THR A 5 -1.52 -1.97 -17.76
N ARG A 6 -2.21 -2.67 -16.85
CA ARG A 6 -1.58 -3.65 -15.97
C ARG A 6 -0.82 -4.73 -16.75
N LEU A 7 -1.38 -5.15 -17.89
CA LEU A 7 -0.80 -6.19 -18.72
C LEU A 7 0.47 -5.72 -19.42
N ASP A 8 0.48 -4.50 -19.95
CA ASP A 8 1.66 -3.93 -20.60
C ASP A 8 2.79 -3.73 -19.59
N ALA A 9 2.46 -3.24 -18.39
CA ALA A 9 3.41 -3.13 -17.28
C ALA A 9 4.01 -4.48 -16.88
N ALA A 10 3.19 -5.54 -16.83
CA ALA A 10 3.66 -6.90 -16.52
C ALA A 10 4.61 -7.43 -17.60
N LYS A 11 4.25 -7.26 -18.89
CA LYS A 11 5.10 -7.65 -20.03
C LYS A 11 6.43 -6.88 -20.05
N ALA A 12 6.41 -5.62 -19.64
CA ALA A 12 7.59 -4.77 -19.53
C ALA A 12 8.43 -5.01 -18.26
N GLY A 13 8.05 -5.96 -17.40
CA GLY A 13 8.77 -6.24 -16.14
C GLY A 13 8.64 -5.14 -15.08
N LEU A 14 7.68 -4.23 -15.23
CA LEU A 14 7.44 -3.15 -14.28
C LEU A 14 6.72 -3.69 -13.04
N LYS A 15 7.06 -3.15 -11.87
CA LYS A 15 6.38 -3.49 -10.61
C LYS A 15 5.07 -2.74 -10.42
N ARG A 16 4.88 -1.65 -11.16
CA ARG A 16 3.78 -0.69 -11.01
C ARG A 16 3.30 -0.20 -12.37
N TYR A 17 2.05 0.25 -12.40
CA TYR A 17 1.40 0.82 -13.57
C TYR A 17 0.50 1.98 -13.14
N TYR A 18 0.24 2.92 -14.05
CA TYR A 18 -0.66 4.03 -13.80
C TYR A 18 -1.79 4.05 -14.82
N THR A 19 -3.02 4.24 -14.34
CA THR A 19 -4.23 4.15 -15.17
C THR A 19 -4.80 5.51 -15.56
N GLY A 20 -4.20 6.62 -15.12
CA GLY A 20 -4.81 7.97 -15.26
C GLY A 20 -6.08 8.16 -14.41
N LYS A 21 -6.39 7.22 -13.51
CA LYS A 21 -7.64 7.18 -12.76
C LYS A 21 -7.38 6.97 -11.27
N GLN A 22 -8.03 7.79 -10.46
CA GLN A 22 -8.02 7.65 -9.01
C GLN A 22 -8.51 6.26 -8.58
N CYS A 23 -7.99 5.77 -7.45
CA CYS A 23 -8.52 4.55 -6.82
C CYS A 23 -9.87 4.81 -6.15
N LYS A 24 -10.54 3.75 -5.64
CA LYS A 24 -11.83 3.86 -4.94
C LYS A 24 -11.81 4.75 -3.68
N HIS A 25 -10.62 5.08 -3.19
CA HIS A 25 -10.41 5.97 -2.04
C HIS A 25 -9.96 7.38 -2.48
N GLY A 26 -10.01 7.71 -3.77
CA GLY A 26 -9.63 9.03 -4.30
C GLY A 26 -8.14 9.24 -4.52
N HIS A 27 -7.27 8.27 -4.19
CA HIS A 27 -5.83 8.44 -4.41
C HIS A 27 -5.47 8.43 -5.91
N ASP A 28 -4.82 9.49 -6.36
CA ASP A 28 -4.15 9.56 -7.65
C ASP A 28 -2.72 8.99 -7.54
N SER A 29 -2.58 7.69 -7.76
CA SER A 29 -1.30 6.99 -7.59
C SER A 29 -1.17 5.82 -8.56
N GLU A 30 0.07 5.37 -8.76
CA GLU A 30 0.34 4.08 -9.38
C GLU A 30 -0.35 2.94 -8.61
N ARG A 31 -0.46 1.79 -9.28
CA ARG A 31 -0.97 0.53 -8.77
C ARG A 31 0.08 -0.55 -8.95
N TYR A 32 0.18 -1.47 -8.00
CA TYR A 32 1.08 -2.61 -8.10
C TYR A 32 0.60 -3.62 -9.14
N VAL A 33 1.51 -4.13 -9.98
CA VAL A 33 1.18 -5.10 -11.03
C VAL A 33 0.66 -6.42 -10.45
N TYR A 34 1.22 -6.90 -9.34
CA TYR A 34 0.89 -8.22 -8.81
C TYR A 34 -0.55 -8.32 -8.25
N ASN A 35 -1.06 -7.29 -7.57
CA ASN A 35 -2.38 -7.33 -6.92
C ASN A 35 -3.32 -6.16 -7.28
N GLY A 36 -2.86 -5.18 -8.06
CA GLY A 36 -3.67 -4.01 -8.46
C GLY A 36 -3.94 -3.00 -7.35
N HIS A 37 -3.36 -3.15 -6.15
CA HIS A 37 -3.51 -2.17 -5.09
C HIS A 37 -2.86 -0.85 -5.47
N CYS A 38 -3.56 0.25 -5.18
CA CYS A 38 -2.96 1.57 -5.28
C CYS A 38 -1.81 1.70 -4.27
N VAL A 39 -0.71 2.31 -4.67
CA VAL A 39 0.49 2.44 -3.83
C VAL A 39 0.16 3.16 -2.52
N THR A 40 -0.60 4.25 -2.58
CA THR A 40 -1.01 5.01 -1.39
C THR A 40 -1.88 4.16 -0.44
N CYS A 41 -2.77 3.32 -0.97
CA CYS A 41 -3.62 2.42 -0.18
C CYS A 41 -2.78 1.40 0.60
N ALA A 42 -1.77 0.83 -0.07
CA ALA A 42 -0.86 -0.13 0.54
C ALA A 42 -0.04 0.52 1.65
N ILE A 43 0.46 1.74 1.43
CA ILE A 43 1.19 2.52 2.43
C ILE A 43 0.30 2.82 3.63
N ASN A 44 -0.91 3.35 3.41
CA ASN A 44 -1.84 3.67 4.49
C ASN A 44 -2.19 2.44 5.34
N THR A 45 -2.38 1.29 4.69
CA THR A 45 -2.62 0.01 5.40
C THR A 45 -1.42 -0.42 6.23
N SER A 46 -0.22 -0.30 5.66
CA SER A 46 1.04 -0.62 6.36
C SER A 46 1.25 0.27 7.58
N LEU A 47 1.03 1.59 7.45
CA LEU A 47 1.18 2.56 8.53
C LEU A 47 0.17 2.31 9.65
N ARG A 48 -1.10 2.05 9.31
CA ARG A 48 -2.13 1.70 10.31
C ARG A 48 -1.72 0.44 11.09
N ARG A 49 -1.34 -0.63 10.39
CA ARG A 49 -0.91 -1.88 11.02
C ARG A 49 0.32 -1.67 11.91
N GLN A 50 1.29 -0.87 11.46
CA GLN A 50 2.47 -0.55 12.26
C GLN A 50 2.10 0.20 13.54
N ALA A 51 1.19 1.16 13.48
CA ALA A 51 0.71 1.90 14.64
C ALA A 51 -0.01 0.98 15.65
N GLU A 52 -0.91 0.12 15.16
CA GLU A 52 -1.63 -0.87 15.98
C GLU A 52 -0.65 -1.81 16.71
N ILE A 53 0.31 -2.39 15.99
CA ILE A 53 1.32 -3.29 16.59
C ILE A 53 2.20 -2.54 17.59
N LYS A 54 2.59 -1.30 17.30
CA LYS A 54 3.40 -0.49 18.22
C LYS A 54 2.66 -0.22 19.54
N GLN A 55 1.36 0.05 19.49
CA GLN A 55 0.53 0.24 20.69
C GLN A 55 0.46 -1.04 21.51
N LEU A 56 0.16 -2.18 20.87
CA LEU A 56 0.11 -3.49 21.55
C LEU A 56 1.45 -3.86 22.23
N MET A 57 2.58 -3.58 21.57
CA MET A 57 3.91 -3.84 22.16
C MET A 57 4.18 -2.95 23.39
N ALA A 58 3.76 -1.69 23.36
CA ALA A 58 3.92 -0.77 24.49
C ALA A 58 3.05 -1.20 25.68
N GLU A 59 1.79 -1.56 25.42
CA GLU A 59 0.85 -2.06 26.44
C GLU A 59 1.36 -3.35 27.08
N ALA A 60 1.82 -4.31 26.28
CA ALA A 60 2.41 -5.55 26.79
C ALA A 60 3.64 -5.28 27.68
N SER A 61 4.49 -4.32 27.29
CA SER A 61 5.68 -3.98 28.08
C SER A 61 5.34 -3.41 29.46
N LEU A 62 4.25 -2.65 29.57
CA LEU A 62 3.74 -2.10 30.84
C LEU A 62 3.13 -3.20 31.74
N GLN A 63 2.50 -4.22 31.16
CA GLN A 63 1.88 -5.31 31.91
C GLN A 63 2.90 -6.25 32.58
N HIS A 64 4.12 -6.38 32.02
CA HIS A 64 5.15 -7.29 32.52
C HIS A 64 6.21 -6.61 33.41
N SER A 65 6.03 -5.32 33.71
CA SER A 65 6.91 -4.54 34.59
C SER A 65 6.36 -4.37 36.02
N SER A 66 5.34 -5.17 36.40
CA SER A 66 4.82 -5.32 37.77
C SER A 66 5.27 -6.64 38.40
#